data_AF-A0A6V7HY36-F1
#
_entry.id   AF-A0A6V7HY36-F1
#
_cell.length_a   1.000
_cell.length_b   1.000
_cell.length_c   1.000
_cell.angle_alpha   90.00
_cell.angle_beta   90.00
_cell.angle_gamma   90.00
#
_symmetry.space_group_name_H-M   'P 1'
#
loop_
_entity.id
_entity.type
_entity.pdbx_description
1 polymer ?
#
loop_
_entity_poly.entity_id
_entity_poly.type
_entity_poly.pdbx_seq_one_letter_code
_entity_poly.pdbx_strand_id
1 'polypeptide(L)' 'TIEELEKEMLNGQKLQGPFTAEEVNYMLKNKNMESRFPLFTAIHRICVGELKPSDFVDCIRSHPEHM' A
#
# COMPACT_ATOMS: atom_id res chain seq x y z
N THR A 1 3.84 13.24 6.24
CA THR A 1 3.24 12.70 4.99
C THR A 1 4.33 12.09 4.15
N ILE A 2 4.01 11.35 3.07
CA ILE A 2 5.04 10.81 2.17
C ILE A 2 5.84 11.96 1.52
N GLU A 3 5.18 13.06 1.16
CA GLU A 3 5.83 14.23 0.58
C GLU A 3 6.86 14.87 1.53
N GLU A 4 6.56 14.95 2.83
CA GLU A 4 7.52 15.42 3.84
C GLU A 4 8.76 14.51 3.89
N LEU A 5 8.57 13.18 3.86
CA LEU A 5 9.67 12.22 3.87
C LEU A 5 10.53 12.31 2.60
N GLU A 6 9.92 12.51 1.42
CA GLU A 6 10.66 12.72 0.16
C GLU A 6 11.55 13.96 0.25
N LYS A 7 11.04 15.05 0.84
CA LYS A 7 11.78 16.30 0.99
C LYS A 7 12.91 16.18 2.01
N GLU A 8 12.65 15.56 3.16
CA GLU A 8 13.57 15.50 4.30
C GLU A 8 14.64 14.42 4.13
N MET A 9 14.29 13.26 3.57
CA MET A 9 15.18 12.09 3.53
C MET A 9 15.76 11.82 2.13
N LEU A 10 15.12 12.31 1.07
CA LEU A 10 15.48 12.01 -0.31
C LEU A 10 15.83 13.26 -1.14
N ASN A 11 16.06 14.41 -0.48
CA ASN A 11 16.36 15.68 -1.14
C ASN A 11 15.35 16.06 -2.24
N GLY A 12 14.07 15.73 -2.03
CA GLY A 12 12.99 15.99 -2.98
C GLY A 12 12.83 14.94 -4.10
N GLN A 13 13.62 13.86 -4.08
CA GLN A 13 13.40 12.73 -4.98
C GLN A 13 12.11 11.98 -4.59
N LYS A 14 11.29 11.67 -5.60
CA LYS A 14 10.02 10.98 -5.43
C LYS A 14 10.18 9.49 -5.12
N LEU A 15 9.42 8.99 -4.16
CA LEU A 15 9.31 7.56 -3.85
C LEU A 15 8.42 6.89 -4.88
N GLN A 16 8.96 5.93 -5.63
CA GLN A 16 8.17 5.22 -6.64
C GLN A 16 7.18 4.20 -6.04
N GLY A 17 7.43 3.73 -4.81
CA GLY A 17 6.59 2.74 -4.13
C GLY A 17 5.13 3.18 -3.96
N PRO A 18 4.85 4.35 -3.34
CA PRO A 18 3.50 4.88 -3.17
C PRO A 18 2.73 5.04 -4.48
N PHE A 19 3.33 5.65 -5.51
CA PHE A 19 2.71 5.78 -6.83
C PHE A 19 2.40 4.42 -7.47
N THR A 20 3.34 3.49 -7.37
CA THR A 20 3.14 2.13 -7.89
C THR A 20 2.03 1.39 -7.14
N ALA A 21 1.96 1.56 -5.81
CA ALA A 21 0.92 0.95 -4.99
C ALA A 21 -0.48 1.45 -5.34
N GLU A 22 -0.62 2.74 -5.65
CA GLU A 22 -1.86 3.34 -6.16
C GLU A 22 -2.29 2.71 -7.49
N GLU A 23 -1.40 2.67 -8.49
CA GLU A 23 -1.69 2.09 -9.81
C GLU A 23 -2.06 0.60 -9.72
N VAL A 24 -1.31 -0.16 -8.91
CA VAL A 24 -1.60 -1.58 -8.68
C VAL A 24 -2.95 -1.76 -8.00
N ASN A 25 -3.24 -1.00 -6.94
CA ASN A 25 -4.52 -1.14 -6.23
C ASN A 25 -5.71 -0.68 -7.09
N TYR A 26 -5.54 0.36 -7.91
CA TYR A 26 -6.53 0.76 -8.91
C TYR A 26 -6.84 -0.38 -9.90
N MET A 27 -5.81 -1.04 -10.43
CA MET A 27 -5.98 -2.20 -11.31
C MET A 27 -6.67 -3.37 -10.61
N LEU A 28 -6.31 -3.67 -9.36
CA LEU A 28 -6.92 -4.74 -8.56
C LEU A 28 -8.40 -4.46 -8.27
N LYS A 29 -8.74 -3.22 -7.90
CA LYS A 29 -10.12 -2.77 -7.66
C LYS A 29 -10.99 -2.95 -8.90
N ASN A 30 -10.49 -2.53 -10.06
CA ASN A 30 -11.20 -2.69 -11.35
C ASN A 30 -11.47 -4.16 -11.71
N LYS A 31 -10.68 -5.09 -11.19
CA LYS A 31 -10.87 -6.54 -11.37
C LYS A 31 -11.57 -7.23 -10.19
N ASN A 32 -11.98 -6.49 -9.16
CA ASN A 32 -12.49 -7.04 -7.90
C ASN A 32 -11.53 -8.05 -7.23
N MET A 33 -10.22 -7.79 -7.31
CA MET A 33 -9.17 -8.69 -6.82
C MET A 33 -8.46 -8.20 -5.55
N GLU A 34 -8.83 -7.06 -4.97
CA GLU A 34 -8.19 -6.50 -3.76
C GLU A 34 -8.13 -7.52 -2.61
N SER A 35 -9.21 -8.27 -2.38
CA SER A 35 -9.26 -9.32 -1.34
C SER A 35 -8.31 -10.50 -1.59
N ARG A 36 -7.91 -10.72 -2.85
CA ARG A 36 -6.98 -11.78 -3.23
C ARG A 36 -5.51 -11.35 -3.09
N PHE A 37 -5.26 -10.04 -3.05
CA PHE A 37 -3.93 -9.46 -2.91
C PHE A 37 -3.88 -8.46 -1.74
N PRO A 38 -4.19 -8.90 -0.51
CA PRO A 38 -4.32 -8.01 0.64
C PRO A 38 -3.00 -7.30 0.99
N LEU A 39 -1.85 -7.87 0.61
CA LEU A 39 -0.54 -7.22 0.76
C LEU A 39 -0.45 -5.89 -0.01
N PHE A 40 -0.76 -5.91 -1.31
CA PHE A 40 -0.69 -4.71 -2.15
C PHE A 40 -1.74 -3.68 -1.75
N THR A 41 -2.96 -4.14 -1.45
CA THR A 41 -4.03 -3.28 -0.98
C THR A 41 -3.68 -2.63 0.37
N ALA A 42 -3.11 -3.38 1.32
CA ALA A 42 -2.70 -2.82 2.61
C ALA A 42 -1.58 -1.77 2.48
N ILE A 43 -0.58 -2.00 1.62
CA ILE A 43 0.48 -1.02 1.34
C ILE A 43 -0.12 0.28 0.79
N HIS A 44 -1.00 0.19 -0.22
CA HIS A 44 -1.65 1.37 -0.78
C HIS A 44 -2.45 2.14 0.29
N ARG A 45 -3.27 1.44 1.09
CA ARG A 45 -4.08 2.04 2.16
C ARG A 45 -3.25 2.70 3.25
N ILE A 46 -2.05 2.18 3.53
CA ILE A 46 -1.09 2.83 4.42
C ILE A 46 -0.55 4.12 3.79
N CYS A 47 -0.16 4.07 2.52
CA CYS A 47 0.37 5.24 1.80
C CYS A 47 -0.64 6.40 1.73
N VAL A 48 -1.94 6.11 1.59
CA VAL A 48 -3.01 7.14 1.56
C VAL A 48 -3.60 7.47 2.95
N GLY A 49 -3.12 6.83 4.01
CA GLY A 49 -3.51 7.12 5.39
C GLY A 49 -4.83 6.49 5.85
N GLU A 50 -5.39 5.54 5.11
CA GLU A 50 -6.59 4.78 5.50
C GLU A 50 -6.30 3.66 6.51
N LEU A 51 -5.07 3.15 6.54
CA LEU A 51 -4.62 2.07 7.42
C LEU A 51 -3.36 2.49 8.15
N LYS A 52 -3.24 2.16 9.45
CA LYS A 52 -2.00 2.42 10.19
C LYS A 52 -0.96 1.37 9.83
N PRO A 53 0.34 1.74 9.71
CA PRO A 53 1.41 0.77 9.48
C PRO A 53 1.47 -0.36 10.52
N SER A 54 1.05 -0.09 11.77
CA SER A 54 0.99 -1.09 12.85
C SER A 54 0.03 -2.24 12.55
N ASP A 55 -1.01 -1.98 11.75
CA ASP A 55 -2.11 -2.91 11.50
C ASP A 55 -1.81 -3.79 10.26
N PHE A 56 -0.67 -3.53 9.58
CA PHE A 56 -0.28 -4.18 8.34
C PHE A 56 -0.21 -5.71 8.45
N VAL A 57 0.42 -6.22 9.52
CA VAL A 57 0.60 -7.66 9.74
C VAL A 57 -0.76 -8.36 9.91
N ASP A 58 -1.71 -7.70 10.57
CA ASP A 58 -3.04 -8.27 10.77
C ASP A 58 -3.82 -8.35 9.45
N CYS A 59 -3.64 -7.39 8.53
CA CYS A 59 -4.27 -7.43 7.20
C CYS A 59 -3.78 -8.58 6.32
N ILE A 60 -2.55 -9.06 6.52
CA ILE A 60 -1.97 -10.15 5.72
C ILE A 60 -2.01 -11.51 6.43
N ARG A 61 -2.38 -11.55 7.71
CA ARG A 61 -2.48 -12.81 8.47
C ARG A 61 -3.54 -13.76 7.89
N SER A 62 -4.57 -13.21 7.26
CA SER A 62 -5.64 -13.96 6.60
C SER A 62 -5.40 -14.14 5.10
N HIS A 63 -4.14 -14.23 4.66
CA HIS A 63 -3.82 -14.37 3.24
C HIS A 63 -4.36 -15.71 2.69
N PRO A 64 -5.01 -15.73 1.51
CA PRO A 64 -5.55 -16.94 0.91
C PRO A 64 -4.54 -18.08 0.68
N GLU A 65 -3.24 -17.77 0.60
CA GLU A 65 -2.17 -18.77 0.43
C GLU A 65 -1.73 -19.46 1.74
N HIS A 66 -2.24 -19.00 2.89
CA HIS A 66 -1.93 -19.54 4.21
C HIS A 66 -3.17 -20.15 4.89
N MET A 67 -4.28 -20.30 4.15
CA MET A 67 -5.51 -21.00 4.56
C MET A 67 -5.66 -22.35 3.87
#